data_AF-A0A918E9Z7-F1
#
_entry.id   AF-A0A918E9Z7-F1
#
_cell.length_a   1.000
_cell.length_b   1.000
_cell.length_c   1.000
_cell.angle_alpha   90.00
_cell.angle_beta   90.00
_cell.angle_gamma   90.00
#
_symmetry.space_group_name_H-M   'P 1'
#
loop_
_entity.id
_entity.type
_entity.pdbx_description
1 polymer ?
#
loop_
_entity_poly.entity_id
_entity_poly.type
_entity_poly.pdbx_seq_one_letter_code
_entity_poly.pdbx_strand_id
1 'polypeptide(L)' 'MTVLGSGPGHGTAAFTAAKLVEAAGLAATSQDLEEWEHGDAHARLADLPIVVIAPPGRTLDHSMAAHARVVCPSPAA' A
#
# COMPACT_ATOMS: atom_id res chain seq x y z
N MET A 1 1.59 5.29 -8.31
CA MET A 1 1.30 5.16 -6.86
C MET A 1 0.66 3.82 -6.60
N THR A 2 0.81 3.28 -5.40
CA THR A 2 0.28 1.96 -5.04
C THR A 2 -0.67 2.07 -3.85
N VAL A 3 -1.85 1.47 -3.96
CA VAL A 3 -2.84 1.38 -2.88
C VAL A 3 -2.78 -0.03 -2.29
N LEU A 4 -2.47 -0.12 -1.00
CA LEU A 4 -2.31 -1.37 -0.27
C LEU A 4 -3.55 -1.65 0.56
N GLY A 5 -3.93 -2.93 0.62
CA GLY A 5 -4.97 -3.42 1.51
C GLY A 5 -4.81 -4.92 1.73
N SER A 6 -5.37 -5.43 2.82
CA SER A 6 -5.35 -6.86 3.13
C SER A 6 -6.77 -7.36 3.39
N GLY A 7 -7.02 -8.64 3.10
CA GLY A 7 -8.33 -9.26 3.26
C GLY A 7 -9.44 -8.46 2.54
N PRO A 8 -10.58 -8.14 3.19
CA PRO A 8 -11.61 -7.30 2.59
C PRO A 8 -11.11 -5.91 2.14
N GLY A 9 -10.10 -5.36 2.82
CA GLY A 9 -9.49 -4.08 2.46
C GLY A 9 -8.74 -4.11 1.13
N HIS A 10 -8.30 -5.28 0.66
CA HIS A 10 -7.69 -5.43 -0.67
C HIS A 10 -8.69 -5.08 -1.79
N GLY A 11 -9.97 -5.47 -1.65
CA GLY A 11 -11.02 -5.06 -2.59
C GLY A 11 -11.21 -3.55 -2.62
N THR A 12 -11.21 -2.90 -1.45
CA THR A 12 -11.24 -1.43 -1.35
C THR A 12 -10.02 -0.79 -2.03
N ALA A 13 -8.83 -1.35 -1.85
CA ALA A 13 -7.62 -0.86 -2.50
C ALA A 13 -7.71 -0.94 -4.03
N ALA A 14 -8.22 -2.06 -4.57
CA ALA A 14 -8.42 -2.25 -6.01
C ALA A 14 -9.39 -1.23 -6.61
N PHE A 15 -10.55 -1.04 -6.01
CA PHE A 15 -11.51 -0.02 -6.48
C PHE A 15 -10.95 1.40 -6.33
N THR A 16 -10.21 1.68 -5.25
CA THR A 16 -9.57 3.00 -5.05
C THR A 16 -8.56 3.29 -6.16
N ALA A 17 -7.67 2.34 -6.48
CA ALA A 17 -6.70 2.49 -7.55
C ALA A 17 -7.40 2.72 -8.91
N ALA A 18 -8.43 1.94 -9.23
CA ALA A 18 -9.21 2.12 -10.46
C ALA A 18 -9.84 3.52 -10.55
N LYS A 19 -10.37 4.04 -9.44
CA LYS A 19 -10.97 5.39 -9.41
C LYS A 19 -9.95 6.52 -9.49
N LEU A 20 -8.74 6.33 -8.96
CA LEU A 20 -7.64 7.29 -9.15
C LEU A 20 -7.23 7.38 -10.62
N VAL A 21 -7.19 6.26 -11.34
CA VAL A 21 -6.95 6.24 -12.79
C VAL A 21 -8.10 6.93 -13.53
N GLU A 22 -9.35 6.51 -13.26
CA GLU A 22 -10.55 6.97 -13.97
C GLU A 22 -10.83 8.47 -13.78
N ALA A 23 -10.81 8.95 -12.53
CA ALA A 23 -11.28 10.29 -12.20
C ALA A 23 -10.15 11.33 -12.16
N ALA A 24 -8.92 10.92 -11.83
CA ALA A 24 -7.79 11.83 -11.65
C ALA A 24 -6.69 11.65 -12.70
N GLY A 25 -6.78 10.64 -13.58
CA GLY A 25 -5.74 10.35 -14.58
C GLY A 25 -4.40 9.95 -13.98
N LEU A 26 -4.37 9.53 -12.71
CA LEU A 26 -3.15 9.16 -12.01
C LEU A 26 -2.81 7.70 -12.26
N ALA A 27 -1.54 7.42 -12.58
CA ALA A 27 -1.04 6.04 -12.65
C ALA A 27 -1.07 5.40 -11.26
N ALA A 28 -2.11 4.59 -11.01
CA ALA A 28 -2.34 3.93 -9.74
C ALA A 28 -2.55 2.43 -9.93
N THR A 29 -1.97 1.64 -9.02
CA THR A 29 -2.14 0.19 -8.93
C THR A 29 -2.59 -0.18 -7.52
N SER A 30 -3.11 -1.39 -7.34
CA SER A 30 -3.45 -1.95 -6.04
C SER A 30 -2.68 -3.24 -5.78
N GLN A 31 -2.33 -3.50 -4.53
CA GLN A 31 -1.63 -4.73 -4.14
C GLN A 31 -2.11 -5.25 -2.79
N ASP A 32 -1.99 -6.56 -2.58
CA ASP A 32 -2.13 -7.13 -1.25
C ASP A 32 -0.97 -6.65 -0.36
N LEU A 33 -1.28 -6.33 0.89
CA LEU A 33 -0.31 -5.74 1.82
C LEU A 33 0.87 -6.68 2.10
N GLU A 34 0.62 -7.98 2.31
CA GLU A 34 1.67 -8.95 2.66
C GLU A 34 2.59 -9.21 1.45
N GLU A 35 2.00 -9.31 0.26
CA GLU A 35 2.78 -9.46 -0.97
C GLU A 35 3.63 -8.22 -1.28
N TRP A 36 3.13 -7.02 -0.95
CA TRP A 36 3.93 -5.79 -1.03
C TRP A 36 5.11 -5.79 -0.06
N GLU A 37 4.91 -6.21 1.19
CA GLU A 37 6.00 -6.37 2.17
C GLU A 37 7.05 -7.40 1.71
N HIS A 38 6.63 -8.48 1.06
CA HIS A 38 7.53 -9.53 0.56
C HIS A 38 8.34 -9.13 -0.69
N GLY A 39 7.82 -8.23 -1.53
CA GLY A 39 8.45 -7.86 -2.80
C GLY A 39 8.88 -6.40 -2.84
N ASP A 40 7.93 -5.54 -3.19
CA ASP A 40 8.14 -4.12 -3.52
C ASP A 40 8.79 -3.32 -2.39
N ALA A 41 8.40 -3.60 -1.14
CA ALA A 41 8.96 -2.97 0.05
C ALA A 41 10.45 -3.27 0.22
N HIS A 42 10.88 -4.48 -0.17
CA HIS A 42 12.28 -4.89 -0.17
C HIS A 42 13.05 -4.33 -1.38
N ALA A 43 12.39 -4.27 -2.55
CA ALA A 43 12.95 -3.72 -3.77
C ALA A 43 13.16 -2.19 -3.73
N ARG A 44 12.77 -1.52 -2.63
CA ARG A 44 12.83 -0.06 -2.45
C ARG A 44 12.13 0.70 -3.58
N LEU A 45 11.05 0.13 -4.13
CA LEU A 45 10.11 0.86 -4.98
C LEU A 45 9.28 1.88 -4.17
N ALA A 46 9.70 2.17 -2.93
CA ALA A 46 9.07 3.03 -1.95
C ALA A 46 9.10 4.53 -2.30
N ASP A 47 9.81 4.93 -3.36
CA ASP A 47 9.77 6.31 -3.86
C ASP A 47 8.43 6.66 -4.52
N LEU A 48 7.61 5.66 -4.84
CA LEU A 48 6.25 5.88 -5.34
C LEU A 48 5.29 6.15 -4.17
N PRO A 49 4.34 7.10 -4.31
CA PRO A 49 3.35 7.34 -3.26
C PRO A 49 2.59 6.06 -2.90
N ILE A 50 2.48 5.79 -1.59
CA ILE A 50 1.77 4.63 -1.05
C ILE A 50 0.59 5.09 -0.21
N VAL A 51 -0.57 4.46 -0.43
CA VAL A 51 -1.78 4.63 0.38
C VAL A 51 -2.11 3.29 1.03
N VAL A 52 -2.28 3.25 2.35
CA VAL A 52 -2.62 2.02 3.09
C VAL A 52 -4.06 2.08 3.58
N ILE A 53 -4.86 1.08 3.23
CA ILE A 53 -6.22 0.89 3.74
C ILE A 53 -6.16 0.08 5.03
N ALA A 54 -6.34 0.77 6.17
CA ALA A 54 -6.14 0.22 7.52
C ALA A 54 -7.43 0.26 8.38
N PRO A 55 -8.47 -0.52 8.04
CA PRO A 55 -9.66 -0.60 8.87
C PRO A 55 -9.34 -1.27 10.23
N PRO A 56 -10.10 -0.96 11.30
CA PRO A 56 -9.94 -1.68 12.56
C PRO A 56 -10.22 -3.18 12.38
N GLY A 57 -9.41 -4.03 13.01
CA GLY A 57 -9.57 -5.47 12.93
C GLY A 57 -8.24 -6.21 12.86
N ARG A 58 -8.29 -7.46 12.37
CA ARG A 58 -7.17 -8.41 12.40
C ARG A 58 -5.93 -7.96 11.61
N THR A 59 -6.09 -7.04 10.66
CA THR A 59 -5.02 -6.59 9.78
C THR A 59 -4.44 -5.23 10.19
N LEU A 60 -4.99 -4.57 11.23
CA LEU A 60 -4.60 -3.21 11.60
C LEU A 60 -3.11 -3.12 11.97
N ASP A 61 -2.62 -4.06 12.79
CA ASP A 61 -1.23 -4.05 13.24
C ASP A 61 -0.26 -4.20 12.05
N HIS A 62 -0.60 -5.04 11.08
CA HIS A 62 0.18 -5.26 9.86
C HIS A 62 0.15 -4.00 8.97
N SER A 63 -1.02 -3.36 8.85
CA SER A 63 -1.15 -2.07 8.15
C SER A 63 -0.33 -0.95 8.78
N MET A 64 -0.25 -0.91 10.12
CA MET A 64 0.57 0.08 10.83
C MET A 64 2.06 -0.20 10.69
N ALA A 65 2.46 -1.47 10.67
CA ALA A 65 3.84 -1.86 10.39
C ALA A 65 4.28 -1.41 8.97
N ALA A 66 3.44 -1.64 7.97
CA ALA A 66 3.69 -1.18 6.60
C ALA A 66 3.78 0.35 6.51
N HIS A 67 2.86 1.07 7.16
CA HIS A 67 2.94 2.53 7.26
C HIS A 67 4.27 3.01 7.87
N ALA A 68 4.70 2.40 8.97
CA ALA A 68 5.95 2.76 9.63
C ALA A 68 7.18 2.56 8.72
N ARG A 69 7.17 1.51 7.90
CA ARG A 69 8.22 1.24 6.91
C ARG A 69 8.29 2.30 5.81
N VAL A 70 7.13 2.80 5.36
CA VAL A 70 7.06 3.85 4.32
C VAL A 70 7.51 5.21 4.86
N VAL A 71 7.09 5.57 6.08
CA VAL A 71 7.38 6.89 6.67
C VAL A 71 8.79 6.99 7.25
N CYS A 72 9.35 5.88 7.75
CA CYS A 72 10.69 5.83 8.29
C CYS A 72 11.55 4.87 7.45
N PRO A 73 12.02 5.29 6.27
CA PRO A 73 12.96 4.48 5.51
C PRO A 73 14.23 4.28 6.35
N SER A 74 14.69 3.03 6.47
CA SER A 74 16.02 2.73 7.03
C SER A 74 17.06 3.67 6.41
N PRO A 75 18.03 4.21 7.19
CA PRO A 75 19.10 4.99 6.61
C PRO A 75 19.73 4.19 5.47
N ALA A 76 19.94 4.85 4.33
CA ALA A 76 20.60 4.25 3.19
C ALA A 76 21.97 3.73 3.66
N ALA A 77 22.16 2.41 3.57
CA ALA A 77 23.45 1.77 3.78
C ALA A 77 24.46 2.20 2.72
#